data_AF-A0A6A6UIA9-F1
#
_entry.id   AF-A0A6A6UIA9-F1
#
_cell.length_a   1.000
_cell.length_b   1.000
_cell.length_c   1.000
_cell.angle_alpha   90.00
_cell.angle_beta   90.00
_cell.angle_gamma   90.00
#
_symmetry.space_group_name_H-M   'P 1'
#
loop_
_entity.id
_entity.type
_entity.pdbx_description
1 polymer ?
#
loop_
_entity_poly.entity_id
_entity_poly.type
_entity_poly.pdbx_seq_one_letter_code
_entity_poly.pdbx_strand_id
1 'polypeptide(L)'
;MVLDNRVTCQIPMLYLAPSRYGGLFTSTVVSGFIGATRLTPRLNNTAIPDEHDNEASPFTCYVPFLGSVTKDHRIALCQLPEFDNTGPGGLISEFPSLTNLTDYITGVNGSQHLGTAYIVLNVELGDDQLPEGDNLGSVSSYERGIWQDLEYKDVNLTLSISLCYAAFTTANLPVRMSSPKNRTEPSPKYNSTNQTYRFDDIRALYGQERDKSNMARGLLDLTPIRASWLAQSDELPINDPWIRGLANLGSYHHYALDMEGNIPASLWQSWCLEVNSPNIICPDPMHLRLFQEILNTGGSLAFALQSLISSLASINYYDKLALLDESEKVQQAYFMTSNAPVRHAGFIAVAAVMVFHMLMVIICLATFLAGTKWSILGNTWCSVAQLVASATIDFWDKAANGMPDRSVRELLKADGRNRARVGVSEDDYGAVGLVEK
;
A
#
# COMPACT_ATOMS: atom_id res chain seq x y z
N MET A 1 -6.87 3.24 -7.86
CA MET A 1 -8.04 3.42 -6.96
C MET A 1 -7.66 4.25 -5.74
N VAL A 2 -8.47 5.24 -5.40
CA VAL A 2 -8.38 6.09 -4.20
C VAL A 2 -9.69 5.92 -3.43
N LEU A 3 -9.61 5.79 -2.10
CA LEU A 3 -10.76 5.59 -1.20
C LEU A 3 -11.04 6.88 -0.41
N ASP A 4 -12.29 7.31 -0.38
CA ASP A 4 -12.81 8.29 0.56
C ASP A 4 -13.59 7.56 1.65
N ASN A 5 -12.99 7.50 2.84
CA ASN A 5 -13.53 6.83 4.02
C ASN A 5 -13.90 7.83 5.13
N ARG A 6 -14.06 9.12 4.79
CA ARG A 6 -14.39 10.14 5.79
C ARG A 6 -15.69 9.77 6.50
N VAL A 7 -15.69 10.00 7.81
CA VAL A 7 -16.85 9.82 8.67
C VAL A 7 -17.13 11.12 9.40
N THR A 8 -18.40 11.48 9.48
CA THR A 8 -18.90 12.53 10.37
C THR A 8 -19.91 11.91 11.32
N CYS A 9 -19.92 12.34 12.58
CA CYS A 9 -20.90 11.91 13.58
C CYS A 9 -21.52 13.14 14.23
N GLN A 10 -22.82 13.04 14.53
CA GLN A 10 -23.59 14.12 15.12
C GLN A 10 -24.67 13.56 16.04
N ILE A 11 -25.21 14.45 16.85
CA ILE A 11 -26.38 14.17 17.70
C ILE A 11 -27.55 13.81 16.77
N PRO A 12 -28.25 12.70 17.01
CA PRO A 12 -29.43 12.34 16.25
C PRO A 12 -30.68 13.08 16.73
N MET A 13 -31.65 13.26 15.83
CA MET A 13 -33.00 13.63 16.19
C MET A 13 -33.82 12.35 16.29
N LEU A 14 -34.43 12.08 17.43
CA LEU A 14 -35.16 10.84 17.70
C LEU A 14 -36.66 11.10 17.75
N TYR A 15 -37.42 10.36 16.95
CA TYR A 15 -38.89 10.36 16.94
C TYR A 15 -39.37 8.95 17.28
N LEU A 16 -39.99 8.80 18.46
CA LEU A 16 -40.50 7.53 19.01
C LEU A 16 -39.43 6.43 19.12
N ALA A 17 -38.84 6.23 20.30
CA ALA A 17 -37.94 5.10 20.56
C ALA A 17 -38.56 4.09 21.55
N PRO A 18 -39.53 3.25 21.15
CA PRO A 18 -39.91 2.11 21.97
C PRO A 18 -38.72 1.15 22.06
N SER A 19 -38.14 1.03 23.25
CA SER A 19 -37.21 -0.05 23.61
C SER A 19 -38.01 -1.24 24.11
N ARG A 20 -37.95 -2.37 23.42
CA ARG A 20 -38.56 -3.63 23.89
C ARG A 20 -37.49 -4.59 24.36
N TYR A 21 -37.70 -5.14 25.56
CA TYR A 21 -36.91 -6.27 26.05
C TYR A 21 -37.54 -7.59 25.55
N GLY A 22 -36.81 -8.34 24.73
CA GLY A 22 -37.28 -9.65 24.25
C GLY A 22 -36.77 -10.75 25.17
N GLY A 23 -37.57 -11.25 26.12
CA GLY A 23 -37.12 -12.23 27.14
C GLY A 23 -36.52 -13.56 26.64
N LEU A 24 -36.58 -13.87 25.34
CA LEU A 24 -35.97 -15.07 24.75
C LEU A 24 -34.53 -14.86 24.24
N PHE A 25 -34.13 -13.61 23.98
CA PHE A 25 -32.80 -13.25 23.50
C PHE A 25 -32.33 -12.12 24.37
N THR A 26 -31.20 -12.28 25.02
CA THR A 26 -30.74 -11.45 26.14
C THR A 26 -30.34 -10.01 25.77
N SER A 27 -30.83 -9.53 24.62
CA SER A 27 -30.59 -8.27 23.94
C SER A 27 -31.82 -7.39 24.05
N THR A 28 -31.64 -6.08 24.18
CA THR A 28 -32.76 -5.12 24.05
C THR A 28 -32.81 -4.64 22.62
N VAL A 29 -34.02 -4.57 22.08
CA VAL A 29 -34.30 -4.01 20.77
C VAL A 29 -34.65 -2.55 20.94
N VAL A 30 -33.89 -1.68 20.28
CA VAL A 30 -34.17 -0.25 20.20
C VAL A 30 -34.69 0.01 18.79
N SER A 31 -35.94 0.40 18.68
CA SER A 31 -36.59 0.72 17.41
C SER A 31 -37.17 2.12 17.44
N GLY A 32 -37.23 2.78 16.29
CA GLY A 32 -37.79 4.12 16.19
C GLY A 32 -37.49 4.79 14.87
N PHE A 33 -37.67 6.12 14.82
CA PHE A 33 -37.25 6.93 13.68
C PHE A 33 -36.10 7.85 14.08
N ILE A 34 -35.12 7.97 13.19
CA ILE A 34 -33.93 8.78 13.41
C ILE A 34 -33.71 9.76 12.26
N GLY A 35 -33.23 10.94 12.61
CA GLY A 35 -32.85 11.97 11.67
C GLY A 35 -31.57 12.68 12.07
N ALA A 36 -31.06 13.49 11.15
CA ALA A 36 -29.93 14.37 11.41
C ALA A 36 -30.39 15.66 12.09
N THR A 37 -29.69 16.09 13.13
CA THR A 37 -29.98 17.38 13.79
C THR A 37 -29.39 18.59 13.05
N ARG A 38 -28.39 18.37 12.19
CA ARG A 38 -27.64 19.46 11.55
C ARG A 38 -27.41 19.18 10.06
N LEU A 39 -27.55 20.25 9.28
CA LEU A 39 -27.02 20.32 7.92
C LEU A 39 -25.49 20.16 7.98
N THR A 40 -24.96 19.13 7.34
CA THR A 40 -23.52 18.93 7.19
C THR A 40 -23.14 19.11 5.71
N PRO A 41 -22.06 19.84 5.37
CA PRO A 41 -21.63 19.97 3.98
C PRO A 41 -21.42 18.62 3.31
N ARG A 42 -21.95 18.48 2.09
CA ARG A 42 -21.95 17.22 1.31
C ARG A 42 -22.70 16.06 1.97
N LEU A 43 -23.37 16.26 3.10
CA LEU A 43 -24.35 15.30 3.59
C LEU A 43 -25.60 15.43 2.73
N ASN A 44 -25.95 14.37 2.03
CA ASN A 44 -27.23 14.27 1.36
C ASN A 44 -28.12 13.40 2.22
N ASN A 45 -28.86 14.06 3.11
CA ASN A 45 -29.83 13.43 3.99
C ASN A 45 -31.22 14.00 3.70
N THR A 46 -32.20 13.11 3.72
CA THR A 46 -33.64 13.40 3.63
C THR A 46 -34.18 13.96 4.95
N ALA A 47 -33.53 13.65 6.07
CA ALA A 47 -34.08 13.86 7.41
C ALA A 47 -33.96 15.27 8.02
N ILE A 48 -33.91 16.34 7.22
CA ILE A 48 -33.97 17.72 7.77
C ILE A 48 -35.37 18.24 7.50
N PRO A 49 -36.25 18.29 8.51
CA PRO A 49 -37.66 18.51 8.29
C PRO A 49 -37.90 19.93 7.79
N ASP A 50 -38.40 20.05 6.57
CA ASP A 50 -39.36 21.10 6.25
C ASP A 50 -40.69 20.70 6.91
N GLU A 51 -41.41 21.69 7.44
CA GLU A 51 -42.48 21.57 8.45
C GLU A 51 -43.68 20.69 8.04
N HIS A 52 -43.69 20.09 6.84
CA HIS A 52 -44.85 19.35 6.28
C HIS A 52 -44.58 17.92 5.79
N ASP A 53 -43.34 17.42 5.72
CA ASP A 53 -43.06 16.02 5.33
C ASP A 53 -42.06 15.36 6.29
N ASN A 54 -42.58 14.48 7.16
CA ASN A 54 -41.79 13.70 8.12
C ASN A 54 -40.92 12.65 7.41
N GLU A 55 -39.69 13.00 7.01
CA GLU A 55 -38.70 12.08 6.41
C GLU A 55 -37.67 11.54 7.43
N ALA A 56 -38.09 11.19 8.64
CA ALA A 56 -37.21 10.48 9.57
C ALA A 56 -37.07 9.01 9.14
N SER A 57 -35.87 8.44 9.20
CA SER A 57 -35.63 7.07 8.75
C SER A 57 -35.95 6.06 9.86
N PRO A 58 -36.73 5.02 9.58
CA PRO A 58 -36.95 3.96 10.55
C PRO A 58 -35.65 3.23 10.83
N PHE A 59 -35.50 2.75 12.06
CA PHE A 59 -34.40 1.89 12.45
C PHE A 59 -34.86 0.87 13.49
N THR A 60 -34.24 -0.30 13.46
CA THR A 60 -34.34 -1.32 14.49
C THR A 60 -32.93 -1.84 14.74
N CYS A 61 -32.45 -1.70 15.99
CA CYS A 61 -31.09 -2.02 16.37
C CYS A 61 -31.08 -2.86 17.65
N TYR A 62 -30.26 -3.91 17.68
CA TYR A 62 -30.10 -4.75 18.86
C TYR A 62 -28.87 -4.31 19.62
N VAL A 63 -29.03 -4.15 20.93
CA VAL A 63 -27.93 -3.82 21.81
C VAL A 63 -27.66 -5.01 22.74
N PRO A 64 -26.40 -5.39 22.95
CA PRO A 64 -26.04 -6.45 23.88
C PRO A 64 -26.15 -5.97 25.34
N PHE A 65 -26.70 -6.80 26.24
CA PHE A 65 -26.89 -6.44 27.66
C PHE A 65 -26.27 -7.42 28.68
N LEU A 66 -25.81 -8.60 28.27
CA LEU A 66 -25.22 -9.61 29.15
C LEU A 66 -23.71 -9.48 29.24
N GLY A 67 -23.21 -9.47 30.47
CA GLY A 67 -21.81 -9.66 30.77
C GLY A 67 -21.39 -8.84 31.98
N SER A 68 -20.39 -9.36 32.71
CA SER A 68 -19.76 -8.66 33.83
C SER A 68 -19.31 -7.24 33.42
N VAL A 69 -19.42 -6.28 34.34
CA VAL A 69 -18.98 -4.90 34.16
C VAL A 69 -17.47 -4.87 33.85
N THR A 70 -17.12 -4.85 32.56
CA THR A 70 -15.77 -4.52 32.12
C THR A 70 -15.63 -3.00 31.97
N LYS A 71 -14.39 -2.50 31.95
CA LYS A 71 -14.10 -1.08 31.66
C LYS A 71 -14.29 -0.71 30.18
N ASP A 72 -14.72 -1.65 29.35
CA ASP A 72 -14.88 -1.42 27.91
C ASP A 72 -16.27 -0.85 27.62
N HIS A 73 -16.37 -0.06 26.54
CA HIS A 73 -17.66 0.49 26.12
C HIS A 73 -18.56 -0.62 25.56
N ARG A 74 -19.84 -0.65 25.94
CA ARG A 74 -20.81 -1.64 25.43
C ARG A 74 -21.45 -1.09 24.16
N ILE A 75 -20.71 -1.19 23.06
CA ILE A 75 -21.08 -0.54 21.80
C ILE A 75 -21.74 -1.53 20.84
N ALA A 76 -22.86 -1.11 20.26
CA ALA A 76 -23.46 -1.74 19.09
C ALA A 76 -23.45 -0.76 17.91
N LEU A 77 -23.16 -1.28 16.72
CA LEU A 77 -23.16 -0.55 15.47
C LEU A 77 -24.29 -1.08 14.58
N CYS A 78 -25.18 -0.20 14.13
CA CYS A 78 -26.27 -0.53 13.24
C CYS A 78 -26.18 0.28 11.97
N GLN A 79 -26.23 -0.39 10.82
CA GLN A 79 -26.36 0.30 9.55
C GLN A 79 -27.84 0.59 9.29
N LEU A 80 -28.14 1.84 8.98
CA LEU A 80 -29.49 2.21 8.56
C LEU A 80 -29.76 1.68 7.16
N PRO A 81 -31.02 1.33 6.85
CA PRO A 81 -31.35 0.76 5.56
C PRO A 81 -31.12 1.78 4.43
N GLU A 82 -30.54 1.30 3.32
CA GLU A 82 -30.28 2.10 2.11
C GLU A 82 -31.39 1.87 1.07
N PHE A 83 -32.66 2.06 1.47
CA PHE A 83 -33.82 1.90 0.56
C PHE A 83 -34.00 3.12 -0.39
N ASP A 84 -34.59 2.88 -1.56
CA ASP A 84 -34.92 3.86 -2.61
C ASP A 84 -35.40 5.22 -2.06
N ASN A 85 -35.01 6.35 -2.67
CA ASN A 85 -35.44 7.77 -2.52
C ASN A 85 -35.74 8.37 -1.11
N THR A 86 -35.96 7.58 -0.07
CA THR A 86 -36.35 7.96 1.31
C THR A 86 -35.37 7.42 2.35
N GLY A 87 -34.23 6.85 1.91
CA GLY A 87 -33.17 6.39 2.79
C GLY A 87 -32.58 7.52 3.67
N PRO A 88 -31.87 7.18 4.76
CA PRO A 88 -31.29 8.12 5.74
C PRO A 88 -30.26 9.08 5.18
N GLY A 89 -29.88 8.88 3.92
CA GLY A 89 -28.82 9.59 3.25
C GLY A 89 -27.43 9.07 3.61
N GLY A 90 -26.44 9.84 3.17
CA GLY A 90 -25.04 9.53 3.37
C GLY A 90 -24.14 10.74 3.17
N LEU A 91 -22.87 10.59 3.53
CA LEU A 91 -21.87 11.61 3.27
C LEU A 91 -21.36 11.50 1.82
N ILE A 92 -21.68 12.45 0.96
CA ILE A 92 -21.18 12.43 -0.42
C ILE A 92 -19.67 12.68 -0.44
N SER A 93 -18.96 11.77 -1.11
CA SER A 93 -17.52 11.87 -1.32
C SER A 93 -17.09 13.11 -2.09
N GLU A 94 -15.85 13.56 -1.95
CA GLU A 94 -15.30 14.70 -2.70
C GLU A 94 -15.03 14.42 -4.19
N PHE A 95 -15.05 13.16 -4.62
CA PHE A 95 -14.75 12.81 -6.01
C PHE A 95 -15.75 13.36 -7.03
N PRO A 96 -17.09 13.21 -6.87
CA PRO A 96 -18.04 13.83 -7.79
C PRO A 96 -18.17 15.34 -7.58
N SER A 97 -18.37 16.08 -8.67
CA SER A 97 -18.76 17.49 -8.61
C SER A 97 -20.21 17.62 -8.12
N LEU A 98 -20.46 18.55 -7.20
CA LEU A 98 -21.81 18.84 -6.70
C LEU A 98 -22.71 19.46 -7.79
N THR A 99 -22.15 20.09 -8.82
CA THR A 99 -22.94 20.70 -9.91
C THR A 99 -23.57 19.67 -10.85
N ASN A 100 -22.98 18.49 -10.97
CA ASN A 100 -23.45 17.42 -11.86
C ASN A 100 -24.03 16.25 -11.06
N LEU A 101 -24.37 16.49 -9.79
CA LEU A 101 -24.80 15.46 -8.87
C LEU A 101 -26.11 14.81 -9.33
N THR A 102 -26.99 15.55 -10.00
CA THR A 102 -28.22 15.03 -10.61
C THR A 102 -27.94 13.98 -11.68
N ASP A 103 -26.95 14.17 -12.54
CA ASP A 103 -26.60 13.19 -13.58
C ASP A 103 -25.95 11.93 -12.98
N TYR A 104 -25.21 12.10 -11.89
CA TYR A 104 -24.59 11.00 -11.13
C TYR A 104 -25.62 10.17 -10.35
N ILE A 105 -26.63 10.83 -9.76
CA ILE A 105 -27.68 10.17 -8.97
C ILE A 105 -28.76 9.53 -9.86
N THR A 106 -29.07 10.11 -11.03
CA THR A 106 -30.16 9.63 -11.90
C THR A 106 -29.80 8.44 -12.79
N GLY A 107 -28.51 8.12 -12.92
CA GLY A 107 -28.03 7.01 -13.76
C GLY A 107 -28.13 5.61 -13.14
N VAL A 108 -28.42 5.50 -11.84
CA VAL A 108 -28.36 4.23 -11.09
C VAL A 108 -29.51 4.16 -10.09
N ASN A 109 -30.19 3.02 -10.01
CA ASN A 109 -31.20 2.78 -8.97
C ASN A 109 -30.53 2.77 -7.58
N GLY A 110 -30.85 3.75 -6.73
CA GLY A 110 -30.66 3.65 -5.28
C GLY A 110 -29.69 4.67 -4.65
N SER A 111 -29.89 4.91 -3.35
CA SER A 111 -29.14 5.82 -2.47
C SER A 111 -27.66 5.42 -2.24
N GLN A 112 -27.16 4.39 -2.91
CA GLN A 112 -25.90 3.71 -2.60
C GLN A 112 -24.65 4.57 -2.88
N HIS A 113 -24.74 5.54 -3.79
CA HIS A 113 -23.64 6.47 -4.09
C HIS A 113 -23.49 7.62 -3.09
N LEU A 114 -24.44 7.76 -2.16
CA LEU A 114 -24.43 8.85 -1.19
C LEU A 114 -23.59 8.51 0.05
N GLY A 115 -23.10 7.28 0.18
CA GLY A 115 -22.41 6.77 1.38
C GLY A 115 -23.35 5.93 2.26
N THR A 116 -22.96 5.68 3.51
CA THR A 116 -23.74 4.88 4.48
C THR A 116 -23.98 5.66 5.76
N ALA A 117 -25.17 5.51 6.33
CA ALA A 117 -25.49 5.97 7.68
C ALA A 117 -25.43 4.83 8.70
N TYR A 118 -24.82 5.11 9.84
CA TYR A 118 -24.65 4.20 10.96
C TYR A 118 -25.19 4.82 12.24
N ILE A 119 -25.98 4.07 12.99
CA ILE A 119 -26.28 4.34 14.40
C ILE A 119 -25.22 3.66 15.25
N VAL A 120 -24.65 4.42 16.17
CA VAL A 120 -23.82 3.87 17.24
C VAL A 120 -24.59 3.99 18.54
N LEU A 121 -24.75 2.85 19.22
CA LEU A 121 -25.37 2.77 20.54
C LEU A 121 -24.30 2.41 21.55
N ASN A 122 -24.25 3.12 22.66
CA ASN A 122 -23.43 2.78 23.83
C ASN A 122 -24.34 2.63 25.04
N VAL A 123 -24.19 1.52 25.76
CA VAL A 123 -25.01 1.20 26.91
C VAL A 123 -24.20 1.22 28.20
N GLU A 124 -24.68 1.99 29.16
CA GLU A 124 -24.13 2.06 30.52
C GLU A 124 -25.22 1.58 31.48
N LEU A 125 -25.00 0.43 32.14
CA LEU A 125 -25.89 -0.08 33.20
C LEU A 125 -25.33 0.26 34.58
N GLY A 126 -26.21 0.70 35.47
CA GLY A 126 -25.91 0.88 36.88
C GLY A 126 -26.16 -0.36 37.75
N ASP A 127 -26.96 -1.33 37.30
CA ASP A 127 -27.19 -2.63 37.97
C ASP A 127 -27.25 -3.78 36.93
N ASP A 128 -26.79 -4.97 37.29
CA ASP A 128 -26.58 -6.11 36.37
C ASP A 128 -27.88 -6.80 35.86
N GLN A 129 -29.07 -6.33 36.24
CA GLN A 129 -30.35 -6.94 35.83
C GLN A 129 -31.38 -5.90 35.38
N LEU A 130 -31.78 -5.99 34.12
CA LEU A 130 -32.98 -5.31 33.62
C LEU A 130 -34.22 -6.14 34.01
N PRO A 131 -35.30 -5.50 34.49
CA PRO A 131 -36.58 -6.18 34.68
C PRO A 131 -37.18 -6.62 33.33
N GLU A 132 -37.71 -7.84 33.27
CA GLU A 132 -38.49 -8.34 32.14
C GLU A 132 -39.75 -7.48 31.93
N GLY A 133 -39.89 -6.85 30.76
CA GLY A 133 -41.11 -6.11 30.40
C GLY A 133 -41.02 -5.28 29.12
N ASP A 134 -42.18 -4.96 28.52
CA ASP A 134 -42.30 -4.20 27.26
C ASP A 134 -42.04 -2.69 27.40
N ASN A 135 -41.90 -2.15 28.62
CA ASN A 135 -41.79 -0.71 28.87
C ASN A 135 -40.66 -0.40 29.86
N LEU A 136 -39.56 0.18 29.38
CA LEU A 136 -38.43 0.62 30.21
C LEU A 136 -38.70 1.91 31.04
N GLY A 137 -39.96 2.31 31.20
CA GLY A 137 -40.32 3.42 32.10
C GLY A 137 -40.15 4.82 31.53
N SER A 138 -40.11 5.84 32.40
CA SER A 138 -39.98 7.24 31.98
C SER A 138 -38.55 7.56 31.52
N VAL A 139 -38.43 8.18 30.34
CA VAL A 139 -37.15 8.51 29.70
C VAL A 139 -36.83 9.98 29.87
N SER A 140 -35.72 10.32 30.55
CA SER A 140 -35.08 11.64 30.39
C SER A 140 -34.19 11.60 29.15
N SER A 141 -34.19 12.68 28.37
CA SER A 141 -33.26 12.83 27.24
C SER A 141 -32.40 14.06 27.43
N TYR A 142 -31.10 13.95 27.20
CA TYR A 142 -30.17 15.08 27.23
C TYR A 142 -29.01 14.89 26.23
N GLU A 143 -28.44 16.01 25.78
CA GLU A 143 -27.35 16.01 24.81
C GLU A 143 -25.97 16.03 25.50
N ARG A 144 -25.06 15.16 25.07
CA ARG A 144 -23.67 15.11 25.53
C ARG A 144 -22.68 14.97 24.37
N GLY A 145 -22.19 16.11 23.88
CA GLY A 145 -21.22 16.14 22.78
C GLY A 145 -21.86 15.72 21.46
N ILE A 146 -21.59 14.51 21.00
CA ILE A 146 -22.22 13.91 19.80
C ILE A 146 -23.29 12.87 20.14
N TRP A 147 -23.50 12.61 21.44
CA TRP A 147 -24.43 11.61 21.93
C TRP A 147 -25.74 12.26 22.36
N GLN A 148 -26.84 11.61 22.00
CA GLN A 148 -28.14 11.78 22.63
C GLN A 148 -28.26 10.71 23.70
N ASP A 149 -28.21 11.09 24.97
CA ASP A 149 -28.36 10.18 26.09
C ASP A 149 -29.85 10.03 26.44
N LEU A 150 -30.30 8.79 26.55
CA LEU A 150 -31.62 8.37 27.02
C LEU A 150 -31.44 7.68 28.36
N GLU A 151 -31.92 8.32 29.42
CA GLU A 151 -31.80 7.84 30.79
C GLU A 151 -33.13 7.23 31.22
N TYR A 152 -33.09 5.93 31.53
CA TYR A 152 -34.22 5.15 32.01
C TYR A 152 -34.11 4.98 33.52
N LYS A 153 -34.79 5.86 34.26
CA LYS A 153 -34.66 5.97 35.73
C LYS A 153 -35.12 4.72 36.46
N ASP A 154 -36.13 4.04 35.94
CA ASP A 154 -36.74 2.87 36.59
C ASP A 154 -35.79 1.65 36.60
N VAL A 155 -34.78 1.64 35.73
CA VAL A 155 -33.85 0.52 35.54
C VAL A 155 -32.37 0.93 35.59
N ASN A 156 -32.09 2.18 35.98
CA ASN A 156 -30.73 2.75 36.06
C ASN A 156 -29.88 2.45 34.81
N LEU A 157 -30.48 2.65 33.62
CA LEU A 157 -29.85 2.42 32.33
C LEU A 157 -29.67 3.76 31.61
N THR A 158 -28.47 4.00 31.10
CA THR A 158 -28.22 5.09 30.15
C THR A 158 -27.89 4.49 28.78
N LEU A 159 -28.70 4.85 27.79
CA LEU A 159 -28.50 4.51 26.39
C LEU A 159 -28.04 5.77 25.64
N SER A 160 -26.79 5.79 25.22
CA SER A 160 -26.23 6.86 24.38
C SER A 160 -26.37 6.50 22.91
N ILE A 161 -26.95 7.40 22.12
CA ILE A 161 -27.17 7.21 20.68
C ILE A 161 -26.42 8.30 19.91
N SER A 162 -25.64 7.92 18.89
CA SER A 162 -25.01 8.84 17.94
C SER A 162 -25.31 8.40 16.52
N LEU A 163 -25.50 9.36 15.61
CA LEU A 163 -25.69 9.10 14.18
C LEU A 163 -24.43 9.50 13.40
N CYS A 164 -23.89 8.57 12.63
CA CYS A 164 -22.67 8.74 11.86
C CYS A 164 -22.92 8.49 10.37
N TYR A 165 -22.28 9.27 9.52
CA TYR A 165 -22.34 9.13 8.07
C TYR A 165 -20.94 8.93 7.51
N ALA A 166 -20.77 7.89 6.69
CA ALA A 166 -19.52 7.54 6.04
C ALA A 166 -19.65 7.75 4.53
N ALA A 167 -18.64 8.34 3.89
CA ALA A 167 -18.66 8.51 2.44
C ALA A 167 -18.38 7.21 1.69
N PHE A 168 -17.49 6.41 2.26
CA PHE A 168 -17.09 5.07 1.84
C PHE A 168 -17.20 4.80 0.33
N THR A 169 -16.55 5.63 -0.48
CA THR A 169 -16.56 5.45 -1.95
C THR A 169 -15.17 5.44 -2.52
N THR A 170 -15.03 4.98 -3.76
CA THR A 170 -13.75 4.95 -4.45
C THR A 170 -13.80 5.74 -5.75
N ALA A 171 -12.63 6.11 -6.25
CA ALA A 171 -12.45 6.62 -7.61
C ALA A 171 -11.11 6.14 -8.19
N ASN A 172 -11.09 5.90 -9.49
CA ASN A 172 -9.88 5.51 -10.22
C ASN A 172 -9.11 6.76 -10.66
N LEU A 173 -8.45 7.40 -9.70
CA LEU A 173 -7.72 8.65 -9.93
C LEU A 173 -6.23 8.41 -10.19
N PRO A 174 -5.63 9.14 -11.14
CA PRO A 174 -4.18 9.14 -11.34
C PRO A 174 -3.49 9.96 -10.23
N VAL A 175 -2.64 9.28 -9.47
CA VAL A 175 -1.97 9.85 -8.29
C VAL A 175 -0.46 9.65 -8.35
N ARG A 176 0.28 10.60 -7.76
CA ARG A 176 1.69 10.42 -7.42
C ARG A 176 1.80 10.18 -5.92
N MET A 177 2.41 9.05 -5.58
CA MET A 177 2.68 8.63 -4.21
C MET A 177 4.18 8.64 -3.97
N SER A 178 4.64 9.29 -2.90
CA SER A 178 6.07 9.33 -2.58
C SER A 178 6.33 9.37 -1.08
N SER A 179 7.47 8.86 -0.62
CA SER A 179 8.03 9.30 0.65
C SER A 179 9.54 9.06 0.68
N PRO A 180 10.28 9.76 1.56
CA PRO A 180 11.74 9.70 1.61
C PRO A 180 12.28 8.49 2.40
N LYS A 181 11.42 7.65 2.98
CA LYS A 181 11.82 6.52 3.83
C LYS A 181 11.10 5.24 3.43
N ASN A 182 11.78 4.12 3.66
CA ASN A 182 11.14 2.82 3.56
C ASN A 182 10.08 2.67 4.66
N ARG A 183 9.00 1.94 4.36
CA ARG A 183 7.84 1.77 5.24
C ARG A 183 7.44 0.31 5.31
N THR A 184 6.85 -0.07 6.43
CA THR A 184 6.22 -1.38 6.62
C THR A 184 4.85 -1.13 7.22
N GLU A 185 3.85 -1.86 6.75
CA GLU A 185 2.51 -1.79 7.34
C GLU A 185 2.56 -2.28 8.79
N PRO A 186 2.04 -1.52 9.76
CA PRO A 186 2.13 -1.88 11.18
C PRO A 186 1.20 -3.04 11.51
N SER A 187 1.64 -3.92 12.41
CA SER A 187 0.84 -5.00 12.96
C SER A 187 0.50 -4.73 14.44
N PRO A 188 -0.61 -5.28 14.97
CA PRO A 188 -0.90 -5.22 16.40
C PRO A 188 0.25 -5.80 17.22
N LYS A 189 0.60 -5.15 18.33
CA LYS A 189 1.68 -5.60 19.23
C LYS A 189 1.09 -6.22 20.49
N TYR A 190 1.47 -7.45 20.79
CA TYR A 190 1.05 -8.08 22.04
C TYR A 190 1.85 -7.52 23.23
N ASN A 191 1.14 -6.97 24.21
CA ASN A 191 1.72 -6.53 25.47
C ASN A 191 1.60 -7.65 26.50
N SER A 192 2.73 -8.27 26.85
CA SER A 192 2.78 -9.38 27.80
C SER A 192 2.43 -8.98 29.24
N THR A 193 2.68 -7.73 29.64
CA THR A 193 2.40 -7.23 30.99
C THR A 193 0.90 -7.10 31.23
N ASN A 194 0.18 -6.55 30.25
CA ASN A 194 -1.26 -6.32 30.35
C ASN A 194 -2.09 -7.43 29.68
N GLN A 195 -1.43 -8.47 29.16
CA GLN A 195 -2.04 -9.58 28.40
C GLN A 195 -3.02 -9.12 27.32
N THR A 196 -2.69 -8.02 26.63
CA THR A 196 -3.58 -7.36 25.68
C THR A 196 -2.82 -6.91 24.43
N TYR A 197 -3.51 -6.87 23.30
CA TYR A 197 -2.96 -6.27 22.09
C TYR A 197 -3.05 -4.75 22.17
N ARG A 198 -2.02 -4.10 21.60
CA ARG A 198 -1.85 -2.66 21.48
C ARG A 198 -1.83 -2.27 20.02
N PHE A 199 -2.50 -1.16 19.71
CA PHE A 199 -2.70 -0.67 18.36
C PHE A 199 -2.06 0.70 18.13
N ASP A 200 -1.10 1.12 18.97
CA ASP A 200 -0.48 2.45 18.91
C ASP A 200 0.01 2.84 17.51
N ASP A 201 0.74 1.94 16.83
CA ASP A 201 1.28 2.21 15.49
C ASP A 201 0.18 2.27 14.41
N ILE A 202 -0.89 1.47 14.55
CA ILE A 202 -2.05 1.47 13.64
C ILE A 202 -2.87 2.75 13.84
N ARG A 203 -3.08 3.16 15.09
CA ARG A 203 -3.76 4.41 15.44
C ARG A 203 -3.00 5.63 14.94
N ALA A 204 -1.66 5.61 15.03
CA ALA A 204 -0.80 6.62 14.45
C ALA A 204 -0.89 6.62 12.90
N LEU A 205 -0.86 5.44 12.27
CA LEU A 205 -1.04 5.30 10.81
C LEU A 205 -2.36 5.92 10.35
N TYR A 206 -3.48 5.64 11.02
CA TYR A 206 -4.79 6.20 10.68
C TYR A 206 -4.96 7.66 11.05
N GLY A 207 -4.13 8.20 11.94
CA GLY A 207 -4.02 9.65 12.18
C GLY A 207 -4.81 10.12 13.39
N GLN A 208 -4.85 9.31 14.45
CA GLN A 208 -5.41 9.75 15.73
C GLN A 208 -4.67 10.99 16.25
N GLU A 209 -3.35 11.02 16.04
CA GLU A 209 -2.47 12.14 16.34
C GLU A 209 -2.40 13.11 15.15
N ARG A 210 -3.24 14.15 15.19
CA ARG A 210 -3.42 15.11 14.08
C ARG A 210 -2.21 16.00 13.81
N ASP A 211 -1.30 16.11 14.77
CA ASP A 211 -0.07 16.90 14.73
C ASP A 211 1.07 16.17 14.00
N LYS A 212 0.97 14.85 13.82
CA LYS A 212 1.97 14.07 13.10
C LYS A 212 1.82 14.21 11.59
N SER A 213 2.94 14.52 10.92
CA SER A 213 3.01 14.52 9.45
C SER A 213 2.81 13.11 8.88
N ASN A 214 2.42 13.00 7.61
CA ASN A 214 2.31 11.73 6.90
C ASN A 214 3.59 10.89 7.02
N MET A 215 4.75 11.53 6.91
CA MET A 215 6.05 10.86 7.11
C MET A 215 6.19 10.28 8.53
N ALA A 216 5.82 11.03 9.57
CA ALA A 216 5.89 10.55 10.96
C ALA A 216 4.91 9.39 11.22
N ARG A 217 3.84 9.31 10.43
CA ARG A 217 2.82 8.25 10.47
C ARG A 217 3.17 7.03 9.60
N GLY A 218 4.28 7.05 8.86
CA GLY A 218 4.66 5.98 7.94
C GLY A 218 3.89 5.97 6.61
N LEU A 219 3.15 7.04 6.29
CA LEU A 219 2.31 7.15 5.10
C LEU A 219 3.07 7.67 3.88
N LEU A 220 2.51 7.38 2.70
CA LEU A 220 2.91 8.01 1.44
C LEU A 220 2.29 9.40 1.39
N ASP A 221 3.08 10.39 0.98
CA ASP A 221 2.51 11.65 0.53
C ASP A 221 1.81 11.40 -0.80
N LEU A 222 0.50 11.64 -0.78
CA LEU A 222 -0.39 11.44 -1.90
C LEU A 222 -0.67 12.80 -2.54
N THR A 223 -0.34 12.93 -3.82
CA THR A 223 -0.60 14.15 -4.61
C THR A 223 -1.38 13.80 -5.85
N PRO A 224 -2.45 14.55 -6.18
CA PRO A 224 -3.15 14.33 -7.43
C PRO A 224 -2.25 14.78 -8.58
N ILE A 225 -2.25 14.04 -9.68
CA ILE A 225 -1.51 14.46 -10.89
C ILE A 225 -2.22 15.67 -11.54
N ARG A 226 -3.54 15.73 -11.39
CA ARG A 226 -4.39 16.84 -11.80
C ARG A 226 -4.47 17.90 -10.69
N ALA A 227 -4.91 19.10 -11.04
CA ALA A 227 -5.11 20.20 -10.08
C ALA A 227 -6.23 19.93 -9.05
N SER A 228 -7.03 18.88 -9.23
CA SER A 228 -8.18 18.55 -8.39
C SER A 228 -8.32 17.06 -8.13
N TRP A 229 -8.96 16.73 -7.00
CA TRP A 229 -9.43 15.39 -6.64
C TRP A 229 -10.76 15.00 -7.30
N LEU A 230 -11.35 15.92 -8.08
CA LEU A 230 -12.57 15.64 -8.84
C LEU A 230 -12.31 14.53 -9.86
N ALA A 231 -13.18 13.52 -9.83
CA ALA A 231 -13.20 12.41 -10.75
C ALA A 231 -14.03 12.76 -12.00
N GLN A 232 -13.63 12.22 -13.14
CA GLN A 232 -14.45 12.17 -14.34
C GLN A 232 -15.49 11.04 -14.21
N SER A 233 -16.53 11.07 -15.05
CA SER A 233 -17.64 10.11 -14.96
C SER A 233 -17.20 8.66 -15.15
N ASP A 234 -16.18 8.42 -15.97
CA ASP A 234 -15.57 7.11 -16.23
C ASP A 234 -14.59 6.66 -15.13
N GLU A 235 -14.13 7.58 -14.28
CA GLU A 235 -13.26 7.28 -13.13
C GLU A 235 -14.07 6.96 -11.86
N LEU A 236 -15.38 7.23 -11.87
CA LEU A 236 -16.30 6.92 -10.78
C LEU A 236 -16.85 5.49 -10.94
N PRO A 237 -17.07 4.77 -9.83
CA PRO A 237 -17.65 3.44 -9.88
C PRO A 237 -19.11 3.54 -10.31
N ILE A 238 -19.49 2.70 -11.29
CA ILE A 238 -20.87 2.59 -11.81
C ILE A 238 -21.79 1.88 -10.82
N ASN A 239 -21.23 0.95 -10.03
CA ASN A 239 -21.93 0.19 -9.00
C ASN A 239 -21.34 0.50 -7.62
N ASP A 240 -21.97 -0.03 -6.57
CA ASP A 240 -21.41 0.01 -5.22
C ASP A 240 -19.96 -0.51 -5.20
N PRO A 241 -18.99 0.27 -4.68
CA PRO A 241 -17.61 -0.16 -4.71
C PRO A 241 -17.42 -1.39 -3.83
N TRP A 242 -16.97 -2.49 -4.45
CA TRP A 242 -16.76 -3.80 -3.83
C TRP A 242 -15.94 -3.76 -2.53
N ILE A 243 -15.09 -2.74 -2.35
CA ILE A 243 -14.30 -2.52 -1.14
C ILE A 243 -15.17 -2.31 0.12
N ARG A 244 -16.43 -1.88 -0.04
CA ARG A 244 -17.43 -1.76 1.04
C ARG A 244 -17.97 -3.09 1.54
N GLY A 245 -17.78 -4.18 0.79
CA GLY A 245 -18.51 -5.44 1.01
C GLY A 245 -18.41 -6.01 2.44
N LEU A 246 -17.27 -5.84 3.13
CA LEU A 246 -17.08 -6.33 4.51
C LEU A 246 -17.66 -5.40 5.58
N ALA A 247 -17.93 -4.14 5.24
CA ALA A 247 -18.50 -3.15 6.14
C ALA A 247 -20.00 -2.92 5.92
N ASN A 248 -20.55 -3.51 4.87
CA ASN A 248 -21.98 -3.62 4.69
C ASN A 248 -22.51 -4.66 5.66
N LEU A 249 -23.28 -4.22 6.65
CA LEU A 249 -23.82 -5.07 7.70
C LEU A 249 -25.00 -5.93 7.22
N GLY A 250 -25.44 -5.77 5.96
CA GLY A 250 -26.38 -6.65 5.27
C GLY A 250 -27.78 -6.78 5.92
N SER A 251 -28.80 -6.99 5.09
CA SER A 251 -30.06 -7.55 5.56
C SER A 251 -30.04 -9.03 5.18
N TYR A 252 -29.88 -9.91 6.16
CA TYR A 252 -30.10 -11.33 5.88
C TYR A 252 -31.62 -11.50 5.75
N HIS A 253 -32.11 -11.70 4.52
CA HIS A 253 -33.51 -12.03 4.24
C HIS A 253 -33.88 -13.37 4.88
N HIS A 254 -34.15 -13.37 6.20
CA HIS A 254 -34.94 -14.42 6.82
C HIS A 254 -36.37 -13.91 6.98
N TYR A 255 -37.29 -14.56 6.26
CA TYR A 255 -38.74 -14.32 6.14
C TYR A 255 -39.56 -14.29 7.46
N ALA A 256 -38.97 -14.02 8.63
CA ALA A 256 -39.61 -14.28 9.92
C ALA A 256 -39.75 -13.08 10.86
N LEU A 257 -39.11 -11.94 10.61
CA LEU A 257 -39.16 -10.79 11.51
C LEU A 257 -39.28 -9.52 10.66
N ASP A 258 -40.27 -8.67 10.93
CA ASP A 258 -40.50 -7.36 10.30
C ASP A 258 -39.33 -6.39 10.62
N MET A 259 -38.17 -6.62 10.02
CA MET A 259 -36.96 -5.84 10.25
C MET A 259 -36.82 -4.75 9.18
N GLU A 260 -37.01 -3.50 9.58
CA GLU A 260 -36.74 -2.32 8.75
C GLU A 260 -35.25 -1.88 8.82
N GLY A 261 -34.29 -2.81 8.91
CA GLY A 261 -32.86 -2.46 9.04
C GLY A 261 -31.88 -3.62 8.83
N ASN A 262 -30.58 -3.30 8.76
CA ASN A 262 -29.49 -4.27 8.64
C ASN A 262 -29.10 -4.88 10.00
N ILE A 263 -28.40 -6.02 9.97
CA ILE A 263 -28.01 -6.75 11.18
C ILE A 263 -27.02 -5.91 12.01
N PRO A 264 -27.26 -5.68 13.32
CA PRO A 264 -26.32 -5.00 14.20
C PRO A 264 -24.99 -5.76 14.32
N ALA A 265 -23.88 -5.02 14.40
CA ALA A 265 -22.60 -5.54 14.85
C ALA A 265 -22.34 -5.19 16.33
N SER A 266 -22.04 -6.19 17.15
CA SER A 266 -21.61 -5.97 18.53
C SER A 266 -20.11 -5.66 18.57
N LEU A 267 -19.75 -4.46 19.04
CA LEU A 267 -18.36 -4.05 19.28
C LEU A 267 -17.96 -4.27 20.74
N TRP A 268 -18.56 -5.28 21.39
CA TRP A 268 -18.27 -5.71 22.76
C TRP A 268 -18.06 -7.23 22.88
N GLN A 269 -16.96 -7.62 23.55
CA GLN A 269 -16.36 -8.95 23.40
C GLN A 269 -17.11 -10.05 24.17
N SER A 270 -17.63 -9.76 25.37
CA SER A 270 -18.29 -10.78 26.21
C SER A 270 -19.52 -11.37 25.52
N TRP A 271 -20.31 -10.52 24.88
CA TRP A 271 -21.56 -10.92 24.25
C TRP A 271 -21.36 -11.97 23.14
N CYS A 272 -20.37 -11.76 22.28
CA CYS A 272 -20.09 -12.65 21.16
C CYS A 272 -19.52 -14.00 21.55
N LEU A 273 -19.03 -14.14 22.79
CA LEU A 273 -18.56 -15.42 23.34
C LEU A 273 -19.70 -16.20 24.01
N GLU A 274 -20.75 -15.50 24.46
CA GLU A 274 -21.83 -16.07 25.28
C GLU A 274 -23.10 -16.37 24.46
N VAL A 275 -23.36 -15.62 23.38
CA VAL A 275 -24.64 -15.67 22.65
C VAL A 275 -24.40 -15.95 21.17
N ASN A 276 -24.77 -17.14 20.72
CA ASN A 276 -24.83 -17.47 19.28
C ASN A 276 -26.19 -17.04 18.72
N SER A 277 -26.35 -15.75 18.41
CA SER A 277 -27.57 -15.19 17.82
C SER A 277 -27.39 -14.99 16.32
N PRO A 278 -28.31 -15.47 15.47
CA PRO A 278 -28.28 -15.20 14.03
C PRO A 278 -28.55 -13.71 13.71
N ASN A 279 -28.99 -12.92 14.69
CA ASN A 279 -29.44 -11.54 14.52
C ASN A 279 -28.38 -10.50 14.91
N ILE A 280 -27.14 -10.91 15.19
CA ILE A 280 -26.03 -10.01 15.54
C ILE A 280 -24.76 -10.49 14.82
N ILE A 281 -24.04 -9.56 14.20
CA ILE A 281 -22.69 -9.78 13.69
C ILE A 281 -21.71 -9.66 14.85
N CYS A 282 -20.83 -10.65 14.96
CA CYS A 282 -19.72 -10.67 15.90
C CYS A 282 -18.41 -10.44 15.13
N PRO A 283 -17.90 -9.20 15.09
CA PRO A 283 -16.66 -8.89 14.40
C PRO A 283 -15.48 -9.63 15.02
N ASP A 284 -14.43 -9.80 14.22
CA ASP A 284 -13.18 -10.36 14.74
C ASP A 284 -12.67 -9.52 15.94
N PRO A 285 -12.20 -10.15 17.03
CA PRO A 285 -11.80 -9.46 18.26
C PRO A 285 -10.73 -8.37 18.06
N MET A 286 -9.90 -8.43 17.00
CA MET A 286 -8.91 -7.39 16.73
C MET A 286 -9.55 -6.07 16.28
N HIS A 287 -10.62 -6.13 15.48
CA HIS A 287 -11.36 -4.95 15.06
C HIS A 287 -12.06 -4.27 16.23
N LEU A 288 -12.66 -5.11 17.08
CA LEU A 288 -13.27 -4.68 18.33
C LEU A 288 -12.24 -4.00 19.24
N ARG A 289 -11.07 -4.63 19.44
CA ARG A 289 -10.04 -4.09 20.32
C ARG A 289 -9.47 -2.78 19.79
N LEU A 290 -9.26 -2.64 18.49
CA LEU A 290 -8.85 -1.39 17.85
C LEU A 290 -9.88 -0.27 18.13
N PHE A 291 -11.17 -0.55 17.92
CA PHE A 291 -12.25 0.42 18.13
C PHE A 291 -12.32 0.87 19.60
N GLN A 292 -12.29 -0.09 20.54
CA GLN A 292 -12.28 0.18 21.97
C GLN A 292 -11.03 0.97 22.42
N GLU A 293 -9.84 0.62 21.92
CA GLU A 293 -8.60 1.32 22.26
C GLU A 293 -8.61 2.77 21.76
N ILE A 294 -9.16 3.03 20.56
CA ILE A 294 -9.31 4.39 20.03
C ILE A 294 -10.16 5.25 20.96
N LEU A 295 -11.34 4.76 21.37
CA LEU A 295 -12.23 5.50 22.27
C LEU A 295 -11.60 5.72 23.64
N ASN A 296 -11.00 4.67 24.22
CA ASN A 296 -10.34 4.73 25.53
C ASN A 296 -9.11 5.66 25.55
N THR A 297 -8.50 5.92 24.40
CA THR A 297 -7.35 6.83 24.27
C THR A 297 -7.74 8.25 23.83
N GLY A 298 -9.03 8.58 23.89
CA GLY A 298 -9.55 9.92 23.60
C GLY A 298 -9.79 10.20 22.12
N GLY A 299 -9.79 9.18 21.27
CA GLY A 299 -10.22 9.32 19.88
C GLY A 299 -11.73 9.58 19.76
N SER A 300 -12.13 10.38 18.76
CA SER A 300 -13.54 10.61 18.47
C SER A 300 -14.22 9.37 17.88
N LEU A 301 -15.54 9.24 18.05
CA LEU A 301 -16.32 8.16 17.44
C LEU A 301 -16.19 8.09 15.92
N ALA A 302 -16.23 9.24 15.24
CA ALA A 302 -16.04 9.32 13.79
C ALA A 302 -14.68 8.73 13.36
N PHE A 303 -13.62 9.03 14.11
CA PHE A 303 -12.29 8.48 13.87
C PHE A 303 -12.22 6.97 14.13
N ALA A 304 -12.89 6.47 15.18
CA ALA A 304 -12.97 5.04 15.45
C ALA A 304 -13.67 4.28 14.31
N LEU A 305 -14.81 4.80 13.83
CA LEU A 305 -15.55 4.22 12.72
C LEU A 305 -14.77 4.31 11.40
N GLN A 306 -14.12 5.45 11.12
CA GLN A 306 -13.23 5.61 9.97
C GLN A 306 -12.07 4.60 10.01
N SER A 307 -11.47 4.38 11.18
CA SER A 307 -10.38 3.40 11.36
C SER A 307 -10.86 1.97 11.11
N LEU A 308 -12.04 1.62 11.61
CA LEU A 308 -12.68 0.32 11.37
C LEU A 308 -12.96 0.11 9.88
N ILE A 309 -13.60 1.08 9.23
CA ILE A 309 -13.87 1.09 7.78
C ILE A 309 -12.56 0.93 6.97
N SER A 310 -11.51 1.64 7.36
CA SER A 310 -10.20 1.55 6.68
C SER A 310 -9.57 0.17 6.80
N SER A 311 -9.67 -0.45 7.98
CA SER A 311 -9.19 -1.81 8.23
C SER A 311 -9.94 -2.82 7.36
N LEU A 312 -11.28 -2.76 7.36
CA LEU A 312 -12.13 -3.64 6.55
C LEU A 312 -11.90 -3.44 5.04
N ALA A 313 -11.74 -2.19 4.60
CA ALA A 313 -11.40 -1.86 3.22
C ALA A 313 -10.03 -2.43 2.81
N SER A 314 -9.03 -2.37 3.68
CA SER A 314 -7.71 -2.95 3.45
C SER A 314 -7.78 -4.47 3.30
N ILE A 315 -8.52 -5.15 4.18
CA ILE A 315 -8.73 -6.60 4.10
C ILE A 315 -9.39 -6.97 2.78
N ASN A 316 -10.48 -6.29 2.41
CA ASN A 316 -11.14 -6.50 1.13
C ASN A 316 -10.18 -6.28 -0.04
N TYR A 317 -9.40 -5.20 -0.01
CA TYR A 317 -8.46 -4.87 -1.05
C TYR A 317 -7.44 -5.99 -1.29
N TYR A 318 -6.82 -6.49 -0.23
CA TYR A 318 -5.84 -7.57 -0.33
C TYR A 318 -6.47 -8.93 -0.70
N ASP A 319 -7.69 -9.22 -0.22
CA ASP A 319 -8.42 -10.45 -0.57
C ASP A 319 -8.77 -10.51 -2.06
N LYS A 320 -9.14 -9.37 -2.65
CA LYS A 320 -9.51 -9.27 -4.07
C LYS A 320 -8.34 -8.94 -4.99
N LEU A 321 -7.13 -8.73 -4.46
CA LEU A 321 -5.96 -8.33 -5.25
C LEU A 321 -5.67 -9.28 -6.43
N ALA A 322 -5.87 -10.59 -6.23
CA ALA A 322 -5.65 -11.60 -7.27
C ALA A 322 -6.69 -11.59 -8.40
N LEU A 323 -7.83 -10.90 -8.21
CA LEU A 323 -8.90 -10.78 -9.19
C LEU A 323 -8.81 -9.47 -9.99
N LEU A 324 -7.90 -8.57 -9.61
CA LEU A 324 -7.69 -7.31 -10.32
C LEU A 324 -6.86 -7.57 -11.58
N ASP A 325 -7.53 -7.62 -12.73
CA ASP A 325 -6.90 -7.85 -14.05
C ASP A 325 -6.68 -6.55 -14.84
N GLU A 326 -6.69 -5.40 -14.16
CA GLU A 326 -6.38 -4.12 -14.79
C GLU A 326 -4.87 -3.90 -14.92
N SER A 327 -4.42 -3.57 -16.13
CA SER A 327 -3.03 -3.25 -16.41
C SER A 327 -2.88 -1.76 -16.69
N GLU A 328 -2.10 -1.08 -15.86
CA GLU A 328 -1.78 0.34 -16.04
C GLU A 328 -0.26 0.55 -16.06
N LYS A 329 0.19 1.52 -16.87
CA LYS A 329 1.61 1.91 -16.94
C LYS A 329 1.99 2.74 -15.72
N VAL A 330 2.43 2.06 -14.66
CA VAL A 330 2.91 2.68 -13.42
C VAL A 330 4.43 2.83 -13.40
N GLN A 331 4.91 4.01 -13.01
CA GLN A 331 6.32 4.21 -12.66
C GLN A 331 6.52 3.95 -11.18
N GLN A 332 7.31 2.94 -10.85
CA GLN A 332 7.57 2.54 -9.47
C GLN A 332 9.06 2.69 -9.15
N ALA A 333 9.34 3.24 -7.98
CA ALA A 333 10.69 3.32 -7.43
C ALA A 333 10.69 2.68 -6.04
N TYR A 334 11.63 1.77 -5.81
CA TYR A 334 11.73 1.04 -4.54
C TYR A 334 13.01 1.41 -3.81
N PHE A 335 12.94 1.37 -2.49
CA PHE A 335 14.14 1.41 -1.67
C PHE A 335 14.87 0.08 -1.79
N MET A 336 16.10 0.09 -2.31
CA MET A 336 16.97 -1.07 -2.34
C MET A 336 18.16 -0.83 -1.43
N THR A 337 18.42 -1.78 -0.54
CA THR A 337 19.66 -1.80 0.24
C THR A 337 20.80 -2.16 -0.71
N SER A 338 21.64 -1.18 -1.02
CA SER A 338 22.83 -1.39 -1.85
C SER A 338 24.08 -1.05 -1.04
N ASN A 339 25.14 -1.85 -1.25
CA ASN A 339 26.44 -1.58 -0.65
C ASN A 339 27.09 -0.39 -1.36
N ALA A 340 26.93 0.80 -0.80
CA ALA A 340 27.68 1.97 -1.24
C ALA A 340 29.11 1.91 -0.66
N PRO A 341 30.17 2.08 -1.46
CA PRO A 341 31.53 2.10 -0.95
C PRO A 341 31.75 3.34 -0.08
N VAL A 342 31.72 3.18 1.25
CA VAL A 342 31.95 4.26 2.23
C VAL A 342 33.42 4.66 2.30
N ARG A 343 34.33 3.74 1.97
CA ARG A 343 35.78 3.96 2.03
C ARG A 343 36.42 3.66 0.67
N HIS A 344 36.97 4.70 0.06
CA HIS A 344 37.68 4.60 -1.22
C HIS A 344 39.13 4.13 -1.09
N ALA A 345 39.64 3.94 0.14
CA ALA A 345 41.04 3.56 0.38
C ALA A 345 41.44 2.25 -0.32
N GLY A 346 40.57 1.24 -0.30
CA GLY A 346 40.82 -0.03 -1.00
C GLY A 346 40.90 0.14 -2.52
N PHE A 347 40.00 0.95 -3.08
CA PHE A 347 40.01 1.27 -4.51
C PHE A 347 41.29 2.04 -4.90
N ILE A 348 41.68 3.05 -4.12
CA ILE A 348 42.90 3.83 -4.35
C ILE A 348 44.14 2.93 -4.32
N ALA A 349 44.23 2.01 -3.35
CA ALA A 349 45.35 1.08 -3.25
C ALA A 349 45.47 0.19 -4.49
N VAL A 350 44.36 -0.42 -4.94
CA VAL A 350 44.34 -1.28 -6.14
C VAL A 350 44.66 -0.47 -7.40
N ALA A 351 44.08 0.72 -7.55
CA ALA A 351 44.33 1.60 -8.69
C ALA A 351 45.81 2.02 -8.76
N ALA A 352 46.43 2.37 -7.62
CA ALA A 352 47.84 2.73 -7.55
C ALA A 352 48.75 1.57 -7.96
N VAL A 353 48.46 0.34 -7.50
CA VAL A 353 49.20 -0.87 -7.90
C VAL A 353 49.06 -1.12 -9.40
N MET A 354 47.86 -0.98 -9.98
CA MET A 354 47.66 -1.12 -11.42
C MET A 354 48.44 -0.08 -12.24
N VAL A 355 48.41 1.19 -11.83
CA VAL A 355 49.16 2.26 -12.51
C VAL A 355 50.66 1.99 -12.42
N PHE A 356 51.17 1.61 -11.25
CA PHE A 356 52.56 1.27 -11.07
C PHE A 356 52.98 0.07 -11.94
N HIS A 357 52.14 -0.97 -12.00
CA HIS A 357 52.39 -2.13 -12.87
C HIS A 357 52.45 -1.73 -14.35
N MET A 358 51.50 -0.91 -14.83
CA MET A 358 51.53 -0.45 -16.22
C MET A 358 52.76 0.41 -16.52
N LEU A 359 53.17 1.27 -15.59
CA LEU A 359 54.42 2.04 -15.73
C LEU A 359 55.64 1.11 -15.82
N MET A 360 55.73 0.08 -14.97
CA MET A 360 56.80 -0.91 -15.04
C MET A 360 56.80 -1.65 -16.37
N VAL A 361 55.65 -2.11 -16.87
CA VAL A 361 55.53 -2.78 -18.17
C VAL A 361 55.99 -1.85 -19.31
N ILE A 362 55.58 -0.58 -19.29
CA ILE A 362 56.01 0.41 -20.28
C ILE A 362 57.52 0.64 -20.22
N ILE A 363 58.11 0.75 -19.02
CA ILE A 363 59.56 0.91 -18.84
C ILE A 363 60.30 -0.32 -19.34
N CYS A 364 59.84 -1.53 -19.00
CA CYS A 364 60.41 -2.78 -19.49
C CYS A 364 60.34 -2.86 -21.03
N LEU A 365 59.21 -2.50 -21.61
CA LEU A 365 59.04 -2.47 -23.07
C LEU A 365 59.96 -1.44 -23.72
N ALA A 366 60.05 -0.22 -23.18
CA ALA A 366 60.89 0.84 -23.71
C ALA A 366 62.38 0.51 -23.59
N THR A 367 62.81 -0.04 -22.46
CA THR A 367 64.20 -0.49 -22.27
C THR A 367 64.53 -1.69 -23.13
N PHE A 368 63.59 -2.62 -23.33
CA PHE A 368 63.73 -3.72 -24.27
C PHE A 368 63.90 -3.20 -25.71
N LEU A 369 63.03 -2.29 -26.17
CA LEU A 369 63.09 -1.71 -27.52
C LEU A 369 64.35 -0.86 -27.75
N ALA A 370 64.78 -0.06 -26.76
CA ALA A 370 65.98 0.76 -26.87
C ALA A 370 67.27 -0.06 -26.73
N GLY A 371 67.23 -1.13 -25.92
CA GLY A 371 68.36 -2.02 -25.65
C GLY A 371 68.56 -3.11 -26.71
N THR A 372 67.54 -3.43 -27.52
CA THR A 372 67.66 -4.36 -28.64
C THR A 372 68.39 -3.71 -29.81
N LYS A 373 69.71 -3.57 -29.67
CA LYS A 373 70.62 -3.22 -30.78
C LYS A 373 70.80 -4.37 -31.77
N TRP A 374 70.45 -5.59 -31.37
CA TRP A 374 70.62 -6.83 -32.13
C TRP A 374 69.34 -7.67 -32.04
N SER A 375 68.22 -7.14 -32.51
CA SER A 375 67.08 -8.00 -32.80
C SER A 375 67.33 -8.69 -34.14
N ILE A 376 67.81 -9.94 -34.09
CA ILE A 376 67.96 -10.84 -35.25
C ILE A 376 66.57 -11.35 -35.70
N LEU A 377 65.48 -10.85 -35.12
CA LEU A 377 64.12 -11.19 -35.50
C LEU A 377 63.82 -10.60 -36.89
N GLY A 378 63.99 -11.43 -37.93
CA GLY A 378 63.86 -11.07 -39.34
C GLY A 378 65.17 -11.09 -40.14
N ASN A 379 66.32 -11.42 -39.54
CA ASN A 379 67.56 -11.59 -40.32
C ASN A 379 67.62 -12.99 -40.95
N THR A 380 67.07 -13.09 -42.16
CA THR A 380 67.06 -14.32 -42.98
C THR A 380 68.46 -14.84 -43.31
N TRP A 381 69.51 -14.00 -43.25
CA TRP A 381 70.88 -14.43 -43.56
C TRP A 381 71.51 -15.35 -42.53
N CYS A 382 71.11 -15.29 -41.26
CA CYS A 382 71.61 -16.24 -40.26
C CYS A 382 71.12 -17.66 -40.54
N SER A 383 69.89 -17.81 -41.06
CA SER A 383 69.34 -19.11 -41.49
C SER A 383 69.99 -19.57 -42.80
N VAL A 384 70.25 -18.65 -43.73
CA VAL A 384 70.94 -18.94 -45.01
C VAL A 384 72.41 -19.31 -44.79
N ALA A 385 73.10 -18.71 -43.82
CA ALA A 385 74.49 -19.03 -43.49
C ALA A 385 74.66 -20.45 -42.93
N GLN A 386 73.61 -21.10 -42.43
CA GLN A 386 73.69 -22.51 -42.03
C GLN A 386 73.76 -23.46 -43.24
N LEU A 387 73.43 -22.98 -44.44
CA LEU A 387 73.41 -23.76 -45.67
C LEU A 387 74.64 -23.36 -46.52
N VAL A 388 75.74 -24.08 -46.34
CA VAL A 388 76.99 -23.85 -47.08
C VAL A 388 76.89 -24.50 -48.45
N ALA A 389 76.75 -23.68 -49.49
CA ALA A 389 76.85 -24.11 -50.89
C ALA A 389 78.01 -23.39 -51.57
N SER A 390 78.54 -23.97 -52.66
CA SER A 390 79.64 -23.37 -53.44
C SER A 390 79.34 -21.95 -53.93
N ALA A 391 78.06 -21.63 -54.17
CA ALA A 391 77.60 -20.31 -54.59
C ALA A 391 77.59 -19.24 -53.49
N THR A 392 77.65 -19.63 -52.20
CA THR A 392 77.52 -18.71 -51.05
C THR A 392 78.73 -18.68 -50.13
N ILE A 393 79.76 -19.47 -50.44
CA ILE A 393 80.98 -19.59 -49.64
C ILE A 393 81.73 -18.24 -49.49
N ASP A 394 81.69 -17.38 -50.53
CA ASP A 394 82.34 -16.07 -50.54
C ASP A 394 81.68 -15.05 -49.59
N PHE A 395 80.41 -15.29 -49.23
CA PHE A 395 79.62 -14.42 -48.36
C PHE A 395 79.36 -15.05 -46.98
N TRP A 396 79.71 -16.32 -46.81
CA TRP A 396 79.43 -17.12 -45.62
C TRP A 396 80.04 -16.52 -44.35
N ASP A 397 81.33 -16.18 -44.39
CA ASP A 397 82.04 -15.59 -43.24
C ASP A 397 81.41 -14.24 -42.82
N LYS A 398 80.88 -13.47 -43.78
CA LYS A 398 80.24 -12.18 -43.51
C LYS A 398 78.81 -12.35 -42.99
N ALA A 399 78.05 -13.33 -43.49
CA ALA A 399 76.70 -13.63 -43.05
C ALA A 399 76.66 -14.35 -41.69
N ALA A 400 77.61 -15.25 -41.42
CA ALA A 400 77.73 -16.00 -40.16
C ALA A 400 78.08 -15.09 -38.97
N ASN A 401 78.76 -13.97 -39.21
CA ASN A 401 79.12 -12.98 -38.19
C ASN A 401 77.98 -12.00 -37.82
N GLY A 402 76.73 -12.32 -38.18
CA GLY A 402 75.55 -11.54 -37.76
C GLY A 402 75.37 -10.22 -38.48
N MET A 403 75.89 -10.09 -39.71
CA MET A 403 75.72 -8.90 -40.53
C MET A 403 74.23 -8.67 -40.87
N PRO A 404 73.70 -7.43 -40.81
CA PRO A 404 72.31 -7.14 -41.16
C PRO A 404 72.01 -7.41 -42.64
N ASP A 405 70.78 -7.84 -42.94
CA ASP A 405 70.31 -8.11 -44.32
C ASP A 405 70.57 -6.95 -45.30
N ARG A 406 70.41 -5.71 -44.83
CA ARG A 406 70.72 -4.51 -45.62
C ARG A 406 72.18 -4.45 -46.07
N SER A 407 73.12 -4.76 -45.19
CA SER A 407 74.55 -4.71 -45.47
C SER A 407 74.97 -5.83 -46.42
N VAL A 408 74.40 -7.03 -46.28
CA VAL A 408 74.63 -8.14 -47.24
C VAL A 408 74.06 -7.80 -48.61
N ARG A 409 72.88 -7.17 -48.67
CA ARG A 409 72.28 -6.68 -49.92
C ARG A 409 73.11 -5.59 -50.61
N GLU A 410 73.74 -4.70 -49.85
CA GLU A 410 74.65 -3.69 -50.39
C GLU A 410 75.94 -4.32 -50.94
N LEU A 411 76.48 -5.36 -50.28
CA LEU A 411 77.60 -6.16 -50.79
C LEU A 411 77.26 -6.89 -52.10
N LEU A 412 76.10 -7.54 -52.17
CA LEU A 412 75.64 -8.20 -53.41
C LEU A 412 75.42 -7.21 -54.55
N LYS A 413 75.03 -5.97 -54.26
CA LYS A 413 74.96 -4.90 -55.26
C LYS A 413 76.35 -4.48 -55.75
N ALA A 414 77.32 -4.38 -54.86
CA ALA A 414 78.69 -4.01 -55.20
C ALA A 414 79.38 -5.09 -56.05
N ASP A 415 79.04 -6.37 -55.83
CA ASP A 415 79.56 -7.51 -56.59
C ASP A 415 78.79 -7.76 -57.92
N GLY A 416 77.89 -6.86 -58.31
CA GLY A 416 77.11 -6.96 -59.56
C GLY A 416 75.94 -7.97 -59.52
N ARG A 417 75.73 -8.66 -58.40
CA ARG A 417 74.68 -9.69 -58.19
C ARG A 417 73.40 -9.11 -57.58
N ASN A 418 73.05 -7.88 -57.95
CA ASN A 418 71.93 -7.13 -57.34
C ASN A 418 70.53 -7.75 -57.53
N ARG A 419 70.40 -8.70 -58.46
CA ARG A 419 69.17 -9.40 -58.82
C ARG A 419 69.12 -10.85 -58.34
N ALA A 420 70.22 -11.37 -57.80
CA ALA A 420 70.29 -12.73 -57.27
C ALA A 420 69.22 -12.93 -56.20
N ARG A 421 68.25 -13.79 -56.48
CA ARG A 421 67.31 -14.27 -55.46
C ARG A 421 67.97 -15.43 -54.74
N VAL A 422 68.27 -15.23 -53.46
CA VAL A 422 68.73 -16.31 -52.59
C VAL A 422 67.53 -16.94 -51.89
N GLY A 423 67.43 -18.26 -51.99
CA GLY A 423 66.35 -19.04 -51.40
C GLY A 423 66.77 -20.48 -51.25
N VAL A 424 66.08 -21.20 -50.39
CA VAL A 424 66.35 -22.61 -50.12
C VAL A 424 65.54 -23.43 -51.10
N SER A 425 66.21 -24.19 -51.98
CA SER A 425 65.56 -25.20 -52.82
C SER A 425 66.35 -26.50 -52.86
N GLU A 426 65.65 -27.59 -53.10
CA GLU A 426 66.22 -28.93 -53.26
C GLU A 426 66.93 -29.00 -54.63
N ASP A 427 68.19 -29.44 -54.66
CA ASP A 427 68.87 -29.76 -55.91
C ASP A 427 68.44 -31.14 -56.44
N ASP A 428 68.81 -31.47 -57.68
CA ASP A 428 68.47 -32.74 -58.34
C ASP A 428 69.06 -33.99 -57.64
N TYR A 429 69.87 -33.80 -56.58
CA TYR A 429 70.51 -34.84 -55.78
C TYR A 429 70.02 -34.88 -54.32
N GLY A 430 68.98 -34.12 -53.97
CA GLY A 430 68.37 -34.10 -52.62
C GLY A 430 69.15 -33.31 -51.58
N ALA A 431 70.11 -32.47 -51.98
CA ALA A 431 70.76 -31.51 -51.09
C ALA A 431 70.02 -30.17 -51.10
N VAL A 432 69.82 -29.62 -49.90
CA VAL A 432 69.14 -28.33 -49.71
C VAL A 432 70.16 -27.20 -49.85
N GLY A 433 70.11 -26.48 -50.98
CA GLY A 433 71.12 -25.49 -51.35
C GLY A 433 70.53 -24.17 -51.86
N LEU A 434 71.39 -23.15 -51.98
CA LEU A 434 71.03 -21.81 -52.44
C LEU A 434 71.09 -21.75 -53.96
N VAL A 435 69.97 -21.43 -54.60
CA VAL A 435 69.86 -21.31 -56.06
C VAL A 435 69.75 -19.83 -56.45
N GLU A 436 70.69 -19.37 -57.27
CA GLU A 436 70.64 -18.05 -57.91
C GLU A 436 69.64 -18.11 -59.07
N LYS A 437 68.47 -17.49 -58.90
CA LYS A 437 67.45 -17.34 -59.95
C LYS A 437 67.49 -15.98 -60.64
#